data_AF-A0A2K8MFK0-F1
#
_entry.id   AF-A0A2K8MFK0-F1
#
_cell.length_a   1.000
_cell.length_b   1.000
_cell.length_c   1.000
_cell.angle_alpha   90.00
_cell.angle_beta   90.00
_cell.angle_gamma   90.00
#
_symmetry.space_group_name_H-M   'P 1'
#
loop_
_entity.id
_entity.type
_entity.pdbx_description
1 polymer ?
#
loop_
_entity_poly.entity_id
_entity_poly.type
_entity_poly.pdbx_seq_one_letter_code
_entity_poly.pdbx_strand_id
1 'polypeptide(L)'
;MHETHQNVSTSWPTRHIIRAGGLFGVGFASSSDLLLVATHDGRGVIDCISGELVARDPNPSLPFDEHGRKVKGIGPIAGQEIIIAGEIYGGALSQVTDDGWRLEGQLSNSVDDVIRLITPVGTADEPGIFTGFVPEVRVFGFSPTGRSFVIGTGAEVFTFTR
;
A
#
# COMPACT_ATOMS: atom_id res chain seq x y z
N MET A 1 -21.58 14.90 0.00
CA MET A 1 -21.22 14.11 1.19
C MET A 1 -21.69 12.70 0.86
N HIS A 2 -20.83 11.87 0.28
CA HIS A 2 -21.18 10.49 -0.10
C HIS A 2 -20.59 9.58 0.98
N GLU A 3 -21.46 9.00 1.81
CA GLU A 3 -21.06 8.03 2.82
C GLU A 3 -20.47 6.81 2.13
N THR A 4 -19.25 6.47 2.53
CA THR A 4 -18.57 5.28 2.06
C THR A 4 -19.00 4.12 2.95
N HIS A 5 -19.75 3.16 2.40
CA HIS A 5 -20.00 1.90 3.08
C HIS A 5 -18.71 1.05 3.04
N GLN A 6 -17.85 1.25 4.04
CA GLN A 6 -16.63 0.49 4.26
C GLN A 6 -16.95 -0.68 5.18
N ASN A 7 -17.15 -1.88 4.61
CA ASN A 7 -17.17 -3.10 5.41
C ASN A 7 -15.77 -3.72 5.30
N VAL A 8 -14.86 -3.30 6.16
CA VAL A 8 -13.57 -3.98 6.31
C VAL A 8 -13.84 -5.26 7.09
N SER A 9 -13.33 -6.40 6.60
CA SER A 9 -13.45 -7.70 7.29
C SER A 9 -13.04 -7.55 8.77
N THR A 10 -13.73 -8.27 9.66
CA THR A 10 -13.40 -8.29 11.09
C THR A 10 -11.97 -8.73 11.37
N SER A 11 -11.37 -9.50 10.45
CA SER A 11 -9.96 -9.89 10.51
C SER A 11 -8.97 -8.80 10.15
N TRP A 12 -9.39 -7.62 9.69
CA TRP A 12 -8.52 -6.48 9.38
C TRP A 12 -9.01 -5.23 10.12
N PRO A 13 -8.99 -5.22 11.47
CA PRO A 13 -9.68 -4.24 12.28
C PRO A 13 -9.06 -2.83 12.23
N THR A 14 -7.78 -2.73 11.86
CA THR A 14 -7.04 -1.47 11.95
C THR A 14 -6.87 -0.84 10.58
N ARG A 15 -7.14 0.47 10.49
CA ARG A 15 -6.91 1.29 9.30
C ARG A 15 -6.24 2.61 9.66
N HIS A 16 -5.15 2.95 8.97
CA HIS A 16 -4.55 4.28 9.03
C HIS A 16 -4.62 4.99 7.68
N ILE A 17 -4.80 6.31 7.71
CA ILE A 17 -4.76 7.18 6.53
C ILE A 17 -3.50 8.05 6.64
N ILE A 18 -2.57 7.87 5.71
CA ILE A 18 -1.37 8.70 5.63
C ILE A 18 -1.50 9.66 4.44
N ARG A 19 -1.25 10.95 4.68
CA ARG A 19 -1.18 11.93 3.59
C ARG A 19 0.14 11.77 2.83
N ALA A 20 0.02 11.56 1.52
CA ALA A 20 1.13 11.36 0.60
C ALA A 20 0.81 12.06 -0.73
N GLY A 21 0.76 13.39 -0.69
CA GLY A 21 0.52 14.21 -1.89
C GLY A 21 1.56 13.94 -2.96
N GLY A 22 1.11 13.67 -4.19
CA GLY A 22 2.00 13.40 -5.30
C GLY A 22 2.67 12.03 -5.22
N LEU A 23 1.93 11.01 -4.75
CA LEU A 23 2.41 9.64 -4.65
C LEU A 23 2.79 9.08 -6.02
N PHE A 24 4.04 8.69 -6.21
CA PHE A 24 4.46 8.03 -7.45
C PHE A 24 4.61 6.52 -7.29
N GLY A 25 4.76 6.04 -6.06
CA GLY A 25 4.87 4.62 -5.79
C GLY A 25 5.21 4.29 -4.35
N VAL A 26 5.00 3.03 -4.02
CA VAL A 26 5.30 2.45 -2.71
C VAL A 26 5.98 1.09 -2.86
N GLY A 27 6.68 0.65 -1.82
CA GLY A 27 7.22 -0.69 -1.76
C GLY A 27 7.55 -1.12 -0.34
N PHE A 28 7.40 -2.41 -0.07
CA PHE A 28 7.71 -2.97 1.25
C PHE A 28 9.17 -3.39 1.35
N ALA A 29 9.76 -3.16 2.52
CA ALA A 29 11.02 -3.76 2.88
C ALA A 29 10.90 -5.27 3.11
N SER A 30 11.97 -5.99 2.82
CA SER A 30 11.97 -7.46 2.84
C SER A 30 11.58 -7.99 4.22
N SER A 31 10.66 -8.97 4.25
CA SER A 31 10.23 -9.66 5.48
C SER A 31 9.72 -8.71 6.57
N SER A 32 9.11 -7.59 6.20
CA SER A 32 8.62 -6.58 7.15
C SER A 32 7.30 -5.94 6.70
N ASP A 33 6.68 -5.19 7.61
CA ASP A 33 5.52 -4.34 7.34
C ASP A 33 5.91 -2.86 7.17
N LEU A 34 7.21 -2.59 6.95
CA LEU A 34 7.71 -1.25 6.69
C LEU A 34 7.54 -0.90 5.21
N LEU A 35 6.77 0.15 4.96
CA LEU A 35 6.46 0.64 3.63
C LEU A 35 7.28 1.89 3.32
N LEU A 36 8.13 1.82 2.30
CA LEU A 36 8.70 3.00 1.69
C LEU A 36 7.62 3.65 0.82
N VAL A 37 7.28 4.89 1.14
CA VAL A 37 6.37 5.74 0.38
C VAL A 37 7.16 6.83 -0.29
N ALA A 38 6.91 7.04 -1.57
CA ALA A 38 7.77 7.86 -2.37
C ALA A 38 6.89 8.81 -3.21
N THR A 39 7.14 10.11 -3.04
CA THR A 39 6.32 11.22 -3.52
C THR A 39 7.17 12.31 -4.17
N HIS A 40 6.57 13.22 -4.94
CA HIS A 40 7.31 14.32 -5.56
C HIS A 40 8.14 15.17 -4.58
N ASP A 41 7.79 15.19 -3.29
CA ASP A 41 8.49 15.92 -2.23
C ASP A 41 9.49 15.04 -1.43
N GLY A 42 9.81 13.86 -1.94
CA GLY A 42 10.81 12.95 -1.38
C GLY A 42 10.26 11.58 -1.00
N ARG A 43 10.72 11.02 0.11
CA ARG A 43 10.30 9.68 0.57
C ARG A 43 10.16 9.60 2.08
N GLY A 44 9.31 8.69 2.52
CA GLY A 44 9.12 8.33 3.92
C GLY A 44 9.09 6.83 4.09
N VAL A 45 9.25 6.39 5.34
CA VAL A 45 9.01 5.00 5.73
C VAL A 45 7.91 5.00 6.78
N ILE A 46 6.88 4.22 6.52
CA ILE A 46 5.73 4.04 7.39
C ILE A 46 5.81 2.64 7.98
N ASP A 47 5.59 2.53 9.27
CA ASP A 47 5.27 1.24 9.90
C ASP A 47 3.77 0.98 9.74
N CYS A 48 3.39 0.02 8.89
CA CYS A 48 1.98 -0.27 8.63
C CYS A 48 1.27 -0.91 9.84
N ILE A 49 1.99 -1.43 10.82
CA ILE A 49 1.38 -2.00 12.03
C ILE A 49 0.90 -0.89 12.96
N SER A 50 1.73 0.14 13.18
CA SER A 50 1.43 1.26 14.07
C SER A 50 0.78 2.46 13.36
N GLY A 51 0.96 2.55 12.04
CA GLY A 51 0.57 3.70 11.22
C GLY A 51 1.54 4.90 11.33
N GLU A 52 2.69 4.73 11.99
CA GLU A 52 3.62 5.83 12.25
C GLU A 52 4.60 6.07 11.10
N LEU A 53 4.92 7.35 10.85
CA LEU A 53 6.02 7.74 9.97
C LEU A 53 7.35 7.61 10.73
N VAL A 54 8.10 6.54 10.47
CA VAL A 54 9.32 6.19 11.20
C VAL A 54 10.60 6.73 10.57
N ALA A 55 10.54 7.21 9.33
CA ALA A 55 11.63 7.96 8.68
C ALA A 55 11.11 8.89 7.60
N ARG A 56 11.82 10.00 7.38
CA ARG A 56 11.52 10.97 6.31
C ARG A 56 12.79 11.53 5.70
N ASP A 57 12.82 11.59 4.38
CA ASP A 57 13.84 12.25 3.57
C ASP A 57 13.12 13.18 2.57
N PRO A 58 13.14 14.50 2.78
CA PRO A 58 12.41 15.46 1.93
C PRO A 58 13.15 15.78 0.62
N ASN A 59 14.17 15.02 0.24
CA ASN A 59 14.89 15.25 -1.00
C ASN A 59 14.06 14.77 -2.21
N PRO A 60 13.62 15.67 -3.12
CA PRO A 60 12.84 15.30 -4.29
C PRO A 60 13.66 14.52 -5.33
N SER A 61 14.99 14.61 -5.30
CA SER A 61 15.88 13.84 -6.16
C SER A 61 16.11 12.46 -5.59
N LEU A 62 15.18 11.55 -5.89
CA LEU A 62 15.24 10.19 -5.39
C LEU A 62 16.30 9.37 -6.14
N PRO A 63 17.08 8.54 -5.43
CA PRO A 63 18.00 7.60 -6.06
C PRO A 63 17.21 6.41 -6.62
N PHE A 64 16.43 6.67 -7.66
CA PHE A 64 15.61 5.69 -8.35
C PHE A 64 16.41 5.01 -9.45
N ASP A 65 16.48 3.68 -9.39
CA ASP A 65 16.98 2.84 -10.47
C ASP A 65 15.82 2.48 -11.39
N GLU A 66 15.78 3.11 -12.57
CA GLU A 66 14.74 2.88 -13.58
C GLU A 66 14.69 1.45 -14.09
N HIS A 67 15.82 0.76 -14.14
CA HIS A 67 15.90 -0.58 -14.74
C HIS A 67 15.43 -1.64 -13.74
N GLY A 68 15.76 -1.49 -12.46
CA GLY A 68 15.32 -2.36 -11.37
C GLY A 68 13.98 -1.97 -10.74
N ARG A 69 13.48 -0.75 -11.02
CA ARG A 69 12.37 -0.10 -10.32
C ARG A 69 12.58 -0.05 -8.82
N LYS A 70 13.78 0.32 -8.42
CA LYS A 70 14.25 0.27 -7.03
C LYS A 70 14.53 1.65 -6.47
N VAL A 71 14.19 1.86 -5.20
CA VAL A 71 14.58 3.03 -4.43
C VAL A 71 15.38 2.56 -3.22
N LYS A 72 16.49 3.27 -2.91
CA LYS A 72 17.25 3.00 -1.69
C LYS A 72 16.39 3.28 -0.45
N GLY A 73 16.36 2.33 0.49
CA GLY A 73 15.73 2.51 1.78
C GLY A 73 16.39 3.61 2.62
N ILE A 74 15.64 4.13 3.59
CA ILE A 74 16.09 5.12 4.58
C ILE A 74 15.72 4.68 5.99
N GLY A 75 16.31 5.31 7.00
CA GLY A 75 16.00 5.05 8.40
C GLY A 75 16.11 3.55 8.74
N PRO A 76 15.06 2.91 9.31
CA PRO A 76 15.10 1.50 9.71
C PRO A 76 15.37 0.50 8.58
N ILE A 77 15.17 0.90 7.31
CA ILE A 77 15.37 0.06 6.13
C ILE A 77 16.56 0.53 5.28
N ALA A 78 17.42 1.38 5.84
CA ALA A 78 18.64 1.82 5.18
C ALA A 78 19.51 0.63 4.78
N GLY A 79 20.10 0.69 3.57
CA GLY A 79 20.90 -0.38 2.99
C GLY A 79 20.11 -1.41 2.17
N GLN A 80 18.78 -1.38 2.21
CA GLN A 80 17.93 -2.19 1.32
C GLN A 80 17.63 -1.45 0.01
N GLU A 81 17.43 -2.21 -1.07
CA GLU A 81 16.84 -1.73 -2.31
C GLU A 81 15.37 -2.17 -2.38
N ILE A 82 14.47 -1.21 -2.40
CA ILE A 82 13.03 -1.46 -2.33
C ILE A 82 12.44 -1.42 -3.73
N ILE A 83 11.82 -2.51 -4.17
CA ILE A 83 11.05 -2.54 -5.43
C ILE A 83 9.78 -1.71 -5.22
N ILE A 84 9.57 -0.74 -6.10
CA ILE A 84 8.44 0.19 -6.03
C ILE A 84 7.39 -0.17 -7.07
N ALA A 85 6.13 -0.16 -6.63
CA ALA A 85 4.94 -0.27 -7.46
C ALA A 85 4.13 1.03 -7.43
N GLY A 86 3.57 1.44 -8.57
CA GLY A 86 2.76 2.65 -8.69
C GLY A 86 2.66 3.15 -10.14
N GLU A 87 1.96 4.27 -10.33
CA GLU A 87 1.63 4.81 -11.65
C GLU A 87 2.86 5.05 -12.54
N ILE A 88 3.89 5.70 -12.01
CA ILE A 88 5.07 6.11 -12.81
C ILE A 88 6.02 4.92 -13.07
N TYR A 89 6.06 3.95 -12.15
CA TYR A 89 7.04 2.87 -12.18
C TYR A 89 6.47 1.53 -12.65
N GLY A 90 5.14 1.42 -12.76
CA GLY A 90 4.45 0.17 -13.00
C GLY A 90 4.76 -0.86 -11.92
N GLY A 91 4.47 -2.13 -12.20
CA GLY A 91 4.66 -3.22 -11.23
C GLY A 91 3.49 -3.36 -10.25
N ALA A 92 3.56 -4.41 -9.43
CA ALA A 92 2.51 -4.73 -8.47
C ALA A 92 3.14 -5.23 -7.18
N LEU A 93 2.51 -4.87 -6.07
CA LEU A 93 2.75 -5.53 -4.79
C LEU A 93 2.12 -6.94 -4.81
N SER A 94 2.44 -7.77 -3.82
CA SER A 94 1.81 -9.09 -3.72
C SER A 94 0.29 -8.95 -3.58
N GLN A 95 -0.46 -9.70 -4.38
CA GLN A 95 -1.93 -9.73 -4.31
C GLN A 95 -2.43 -10.90 -3.47
N VAL A 96 -1.52 -11.71 -2.93
CA VAL A 96 -1.83 -12.89 -2.14
C VAL A 96 -0.91 -12.97 -0.94
N THR A 97 -1.43 -13.55 0.14
CA THR A 97 -0.66 -13.93 1.33
C THR A 97 -0.51 -15.44 1.40
N ASP A 98 0.49 -15.93 2.16
CA ASP A 98 0.76 -17.36 2.30
C ASP A 98 -0.40 -18.13 2.94
N ASP A 99 -1.17 -17.47 3.80
CA ASP A 99 -2.34 -18.05 4.46
C ASP A 99 -3.65 -17.85 3.67
N GLY A 100 -3.55 -17.37 2.42
CA GLY A 100 -4.62 -17.47 1.44
C GLY A 100 -5.50 -16.23 1.27
N TRP A 101 -5.21 -15.12 1.95
CA TRP A 101 -5.89 -13.84 1.68
C TRP A 101 -5.53 -13.34 0.30
N ARG A 102 -6.50 -12.76 -0.41
CA ARG A 102 -6.28 -12.19 -1.74
C ARG A 102 -6.86 -10.79 -1.87
N LEU A 103 -6.20 -9.97 -2.66
CA LEU A 103 -6.71 -8.70 -3.13
C LEU A 103 -7.03 -8.81 -4.61
N GLU A 104 -8.24 -8.42 -4.99
CA GLU A 104 -8.67 -8.35 -6.39
C GLU A 104 -9.20 -6.95 -6.69
N GLY A 105 -8.76 -6.39 -7.80
CA GLY A 105 -9.20 -5.08 -8.23
C GLY A 105 -8.68 -4.78 -9.61
N GLN A 106 -9.39 -3.92 -10.34
CA GLN A 106 -8.95 -3.41 -11.62
C GLN A 106 -8.60 -1.94 -11.44
N LEU A 107 -7.33 -1.60 -11.67
CA LEU A 107 -6.91 -0.20 -11.74
C LEU A 107 -7.40 0.37 -13.07
N SER A 108 -8.40 1.24 -13.03
CA SER A 108 -8.91 1.90 -14.23
C SER A 108 -8.66 3.41 -14.24
N ASN A 109 -7.99 3.93 -13.20
CA ASN A 109 -7.83 5.37 -12.94
C ASN A 109 -9.20 6.10 -12.93
N SER A 110 -10.26 5.34 -12.66
CA SER A 110 -11.63 5.81 -12.54
C SER A 110 -11.90 6.24 -11.11
N VAL A 111 -12.96 7.00 -10.94
CA VAL A 111 -13.52 7.31 -9.62
C VAL A 111 -14.22 6.11 -8.97
N ASP A 112 -14.48 5.06 -9.74
CA ASP A 112 -15.25 3.87 -9.34
C ASP A 112 -14.38 2.61 -9.21
N ASP A 113 -13.07 2.73 -8.97
CA ASP A 113 -12.19 1.58 -8.75
C ASP A 113 -12.64 0.81 -7.49
N VAL A 114 -12.90 -0.49 -7.64
CA VAL A 114 -13.32 -1.37 -6.54
C VAL A 114 -12.20 -2.35 -6.22
N ILE A 115 -11.77 -2.36 -4.95
CA ILE A 115 -10.80 -3.33 -4.43
C ILE A 115 -11.53 -4.30 -3.49
N ARG A 116 -11.38 -5.59 -3.72
CA ARG A 116 -12.00 -6.68 -2.96
C ARG A 116 -10.93 -7.40 -2.16
N LEU A 117 -11.19 -7.57 -0.87
CA LEU A 117 -10.43 -8.45 0.01
C LEU A 117 -11.16 -9.78 0.11
N ILE A 118 -10.55 -10.81 -0.44
CA ILE A 118 -11.10 -12.16 -0.46
C ILE A 118 -10.47 -12.95 0.68
N THR A 119 -11.35 -13.55 1.46
CA THR A 119 -11.01 -14.33 2.64
C THR A 119 -10.54 -15.74 2.23
N PRO A 120 -9.62 -16.37 2.99
CA PRO A 120 -9.22 -17.74 2.74
C PRO A 120 -10.40 -18.71 2.84
N VAL A 121 -10.35 -19.82 2.10
CA VAL A 121 -11.40 -20.84 2.19
C VAL A 121 -11.46 -21.41 3.61
N GLY A 122 -12.68 -21.46 4.17
CA GLY A 122 -12.92 -22.03 5.51
C GLY A 122 -12.80 -21.05 6.67
N THR A 123 -12.54 -19.76 6.41
CA THR A 123 -12.68 -18.72 7.44
C THR A 123 -14.14 -18.29 7.60
N ALA A 124 -14.54 -17.92 8.80
CA ALA A 124 -15.87 -17.36 9.08
C ALA A 124 -16.03 -15.90 8.61
N ASP A 125 -14.95 -15.27 8.13
CA ASP A 125 -15.03 -13.93 7.53
C ASP A 125 -15.70 -13.99 6.15
N GLU A 126 -16.70 -13.14 5.98
CA GLU A 126 -17.22 -12.79 4.66
C GLU A 126 -16.15 -12.00 3.88
N PRO A 127 -16.04 -12.19 2.55
CA PRO A 127 -15.20 -11.35 1.71
C PRO A 127 -15.48 -9.87 1.97
N GLY A 128 -14.45 -9.15 2.43
CA GLY A 128 -14.54 -7.71 2.64
C GLY A 128 -14.50 -7.00 1.29
N ILE A 129 -15.57 -6.36 0.86
CA ILE A 129 -15.49 -5.46 -0.30
C ILE A 129 -15.08 -4.09 0.23
N PHE A 130 -13.89 -3.63 -0.17
CA PHE A 130 -13.56 -2.22 -0.02
C PHE A 130 -14.19 -1.47 -1.20
N THR A 131 -15.45 -1.07 -1.01
CA THR A 131 -16.14 -0.11 -1.85
C THR A 131 -15.98 1.26 -1.23
N GLY A 132 -14.96 1.98 -1.66
CA GLY A 132 -14.87 3.40 -1.41
C GLY A 132 -14.56 4.15 -2.68
N PHE A 133 -15.07 5.38 -2.77
CA PHE A 133 -14.64 6.35 -3.76
C PHE A 133 -13.18 6.68 -3.41
N VAL A 134 -12.28 5.86 -3.92
CA VAL A 134 -10.85 6.11 -3.88
C VAL A 134 -10.51 6.56 -5.29
N PRO A 135 -10.67 7.86 -5.59
CA PRO A 135 -10.32 8.35 -6.91
C PRO A 135 -8.84 8.04 -7.13
N GLU A 136 -8.54 7.52 -8.31
CA GLU A 136 -7.17 7.34 -8.75
C GLU A 136 -6.38 6.36 -7.86
N VAL A 137 -6.89 5.12 -7.70
CA VAL A 137 -6.08 4.05 -7.10
C VAL A 137 -4.86 3.82 -7.99
N ARG A 138 -3.66 4.02 -7.44
CA ARG A 138 -2.39 3.87 -8.16
C ARG A 138 -1.69 2.55 -7.85
N VAL A 139 -1.94 1.99 -6.66
CA VAL A 139 -1.26 0.78 -6.18
C VAL A 139 -2.05 0.15 -5.04
N PHE A 140 -2.04 -1.18 -4.95
CA PHE A 140 -2.49 -1.91 -3.77
C PHE A 140 -1.77 -3.24 -3.64
N GLY A 141 -1.77 -3.80 -2.44
CA GLY A 141 -1.26 -5.16 -2.17
C GLY A 141 -0.73 -5.35 -0.77
N PHE A 142 -0.33 -6.59 -0.48
CA PHE A 142 0.12 -7.05 0.83
C PHE A 142 1.60 -6.77 1.07
N SER A 143 1.93 -6.64 2.36
CA SER A 143 3.29 -6.73 2.85
C SER A 143 3.84 -8.16 2.71
N PRO A 144 5.17 -8.34 2.68
CA PRO A 144 5.80 -9.66 2.69
C PRO A 144 5.42 -10.54 3.89
N THR A 145 5.00 -9.96 5.02
CA THR A 145 4.55 -10.75 6.19
C THR A 145 3.10 -11.19 6.06
N GLY A 146 2.35 -10.59 5.12
CA GLY A 146 0.91 -10.76 4.97
C GLY A 146 0.09 -10.19 6.12
N ARG A 147 0.67 -9.43 7.05
CA ARG A 147 -0.06 -8.81 8.18
C ARG A 147 -0.57 -7.41 7.88
N SER A 148 -0.06 -6.80 6.82
CA SER A 148 -0.51 -5.50 6.34
C SER A 148 -0.85 -5.56 4.86
N PHE A 149 -1.80 -4.72 4.44
CA PHE A 149 -1.94 -4.35 3.03
C PHE A 149 -2.16 -2.85 2.89
N VAL A 150 -1.89 -2.35 1.68
CA VAL A 150 -2.07 -0.93 1.37
C VAL A 150 -2.93 -0.70 0.14
N ILE A 151 -3.51 0.50 0.10
CA ILE A 151 -4.12 1.10 -1.08
C ILE A 151 -3.54 2.52 -1.19
N GLY A 152 -2.81 2.81 -2.26
CA GLY A 152 -2.23 4.13 -2.54
C GLY A 152 -2.99 4.87 -3.63
N THR A 153 -3.18 6.17 -3.44
CA THR A 153 -3.85 7.12 -4.35
C THR A 153 -2.91 8.25 -4.72
N GLY A 154 -3.32 9.19 -5.56
CA GLY A 154 -2.53 10.40 -5.82
C GLY A 154 -2.22 11.27 -4.58
N ALA A 155 -2.98 11.12 -3.49
CA ALA A 155 -2.87 12.00 -2.32
C ALA A 155 -2.74 11.27 -0.97
N GLU A 156 -3.10 10.00 -0.89
CA GLU A 156 -3.23 9.26 0.36
C GLU A 156 -2.71 7.82 0.21
N VAL A 157 -2.17 7.28 1.29
CA VAL A 157 -1.90 5.84 1.43
C VAL A 157 -2.73 5.33 2.60
N PHE A 158 -3.63 4.41 2.30
CA PHE A 158 -4.37 3.64 3.28
C PHE A 158 -3.55 2.41 3.66
N THR A 159 -3.42 2.15 4.95
CA THR A 159 -2.82 0.92 5.48
C THR A 159 -3.86 0.17 6.29
N PHE A 160 -3.86 -1.15 6.18
CA PHE A 160 -4.76 -2.04 6.88
C PHE A 160 -3.94 -3.14 7.52
N THR A 161 -4.27 -3.49 8.77
CA THR A 161 -3.51 -4.47 9.56
C THR A 161 -4.42 -5.40 10.33
N ARG A 162 -3.96 -6.64 10.51
CA ARG A 162 -4.58 -7.74 11.25
C ARG A 162 -3.77 -8.19 12.45
#